data_AF-A0A3S0SAU0-F1
#
_entry.id   AF-A0A3S0SAU0-F1
#
_cell.length_a   1.000
_cell.length_b   1.000
_cell.length_c   1.000
_cell.angle_alpha   90.00
_cell.angle_beta   90.00
_cell.angle_gamma   90.00
#
_symmetry.space_group_name_H-M   'P 1'
#
loop_
_entity.id
_entity.type
_entity.pdbx_description
1 polymer ?
#
loop_
_entity_poly.entity_id
_entity_poly.type
_entity_poly.pdbx_seq_one_letter_code
_entity_poly.pdbx_strand_id
1 'polypeptide(L)'
;MQKWEVVRVFCGFLPNPHDKFCICICPISHRYYFVNSNPPQFRKARQFAVSIENYEAMFLTHLSFVDTTSVELIPADLIEAAYEDEGRRHGLIAPFLQQRIKEMVESHEALTADEKALVLTDP
;
A
#
# COMPACT_ATOMS: atom_id res chain seq x y z
N MET A 1 -11.79 -7.03 6.28
CA MET A 1 -10.65 -6.55 5.48
C MET A 1 -10.03 -7.73 4.76
N GLN A 2 -9.72 -7.56 3.48
CA GLN A 2 -9.03 -8.56 2.67
C GLN A 2 -7.76 -7.99 2.04
N LYS A 3 -6.84 -8.88 1.65
CA LYS A 3 -5.65 -8.48 0.89
C LYS A 3 -6.05 -7.71 -0.37
N TRP A 4 -5.24 -6.71 -0.72
CA TRP A 4 -5.44 -5.78 -1.84
C TRP A 4 -6.56 -4.74 -1.66
N GLU A 5 -7.25 -4.74 -0.53
CA GLU A 5 -8.22 -3.70 -0.18
C GLU A 5 -7.51 -2.38 0.17
N VAL A 6 -8.08 -1.27 -0.27
CA VAL A 6 -7.57 0.08 -0.02
C VAL A 6 -8.41 0.76 1.04
N VAL A 7 -7.72 1.26 2.07
CA VAL A 7 -8.31 2.04 3.16
C VAL A 7 -7.56 3.35 3.33
N ARG A 8 -8.28 4.45 3.59
CA ARG A 8 -7.70 5.75 3.91
C ARG A 8 -7.60 5.94 5.42
N VAL A 9 -6.37 5.92 5.93
CA VAL A 9 -6.08 5.94 7.37
C VAL A 9 -5.44 7.27 7.74
N PHE A 10 -5.89 7.88 8.83
CA PHE A 10 -5.21 9.04 9.39
C PHE A 10 -3.92 8.60 10.11
N CYS A 11 -2.77 8.87 9.51
CA CYS A 11 -1.48 8.46 10.06
C CYS A 11 -0.92 9.54 11.00
N GLY A 12 -1.48 9.61 12.21
CA GLY A 12 -1.08 10.58 13.25
C GLY A 12 0.36 10.45 13.74
N PHE A 13 1.00 9.31 13.50
CA PHE A 13 2.38 9.00 13.90
C PHE A 13 3.44 9.53 12.93
N LEU A 14 3.05 10.07 11.76
CA LEU A 14 3.99 10.65 10.80
C LEU A 14 4.46 12.05 11.24
N PRO A 15 5.67 12.49 10.85
CA PRO A 15 6.18 13.83 11.19
C PRO A 15 5.27 14.99 10.76
N ASN A 16 4.50 14.78 9.69
CA ASN A 16 3.40 15.63 9.27
C ASN A 16 2.14 14.76 9.25
N PRO A 17 1.27 14.80 10.26
CA PRO A 17 0.04 14.00 10.31
C PRO A 17 -0.90 14.29 9.14
N HIS A 18 -1.31 13.26 8.40
CA HIS A 18 -2.28 13.35 7.31
C HIS A 18 -2.90 11.99 7.01
N ASP A 19 -3.98 12.00 6.24
CA ASP A 19 -4.55 10.77 5.68
C ASP A 19 -3.64 10.17 4.60
N LYS A 20 -3.45 8.85 4.66
CA LYS A 20 -2.81 8.07 3.60
C LYS A 20 -3.72 6.97 3.11
N PHE A 21 -3.71 6.76 1.79
CA PHE A 21 -4.25 5.54 1.20
C PHE A 21 -3.28 4.39 1.45
N CYS A 22 -3.81 3.30 1.99
CA CYS A 22 -3.07 2.13 2.42
C CYS A 22 -3.64 0.90 1.71
N ILE A 23 -2.80 0.15 1.00
CA ILE A 23 -3.16 -1.12 0.36
C ILE A 23 -2.87 -2.24 1.37
N CYS A 24 -3.88 -3.00 1.76
CA CYS A 24 -3.73 -4.13 2.66
C CYS A 24 -2.93 -5.26 2.03
N ILE A 25 -1.84 -5.69 2.68
CA ILE A 25 -1.01 -6.83 2.24
C ILE A 25 -1.25 -8.04 3.13
N CYS A 26 -1.35 -7.84 4.45
CA CYS A 26 -1.74 -8.89 5.37
C CYS A 26 -2.67 -8.33 6.44
N PRO A 27 -3.95 -8.75 6.45
CA PRO A 27 -4.91 -8.25 7.43
C PRO A 27 -4.66 -8.79 8.84
N ILE A 28 -4.00 -9.94 8.99
CA ILE A 28 -3.72 -10.55 10.30
C ILE A 28 -2.55 -9.84 11.00
N SER A 29 -1.51 -9.49 10.25
CA SER A 29 -0.31 -8.83 10.79
C SER A 29 -0.29 -7.32 10.57
N HIS A 30 -1.40 -6.74 10.09
CA HIS A 30 -1.58 -5.32 9.82
C HIS A 30 -0.46 -4.71 8.97
N ARG A 31 -0.10 -5.41 7.89
CA ARG A 31 0.93 -4.98 6.93
C ARG A 31 0.30 -4.33 5.71
N TYR A 32 0.81 -3.16 5.33
CA TYR A 32 0.26 -2.34 4.26
C TYR A 32 1.35 -1.73 3.39
N TYR A 33 1.00 -1.43 2.14
CA TYR A 33 1.74 -0.45 1.35
C TYR A 33 1.10 0.92 1.44
N PHE A 34 1.91 1.97 1.58
CA PHE A 34 1.44 3.34 1.40
C PHE A 34 1.42 3.73 -0.08
N VAL A 35 0.33 4.40 -0.47
CA VAL A 35 0.25 5.10 -1.74
C VAL A 35 0.65 6.56 -1.50
N ASN A 36 1.68 7.02 -2.18
CA ASN A 36 2.29 8.33 -1.99
C ASN A 36 2.14 9.20 -3.23
N SER A 37 1.85 10.48 -3.05
CA SER A 37 1.76 11.47 -4.15
C SER A 37 3.09 11.73 -4.85
N ASN A 38 4.21 11.47 -4.16
CA ASN A 38 5.55 11.68 -4.66
C ASN A 38 6.29 10.34 -4.73
N PRO A 39 7.20 10.16 -5.71
CA PRO A 39 8.03 8.97 -5.76
C PRO A 39 8.97 8.90 -4.54
N PRO A 40 9.46 7.71 -4.17
CA PRO A 40 10.44 7.58 -3.09
C PRO A 40 11.65 8.50 -3.29
N GLN A 41 12.11 9.10 -2.19
CA GLN A 41 13.24 10.03 -2.22
C GLN A 41 14.55 9.31 -2.53
N PHE A 42 14.74 8.11 -1.99
CA PHE A 42 15.93 7.30 -2.21
C PHE A 42 15.96 6.73 -3.63
N ARG A 43 17.10 6.90 -4.32
CA ARG A 43 17.28 6.48 -5.72
C ARG A 43 16.94 4.99 -5.95
N LYS A 44 17.35 4.11 -5.04
CA LYS A 44 17.08 2.66 -5.14
C LYS A 44 15.59 2.36 -4.99
N ALA A 45 14.94 2.87 -3.95
CA ALA A 45 13.50 2.70 -3.75
C ALA A 45 12.68 3.24 -4.93
N ARG A 46 13.11 4.37 -5.51
CA ARG A 46 12.46 4.94 -6.70
C ARG A 46 12.48 4.02 -7.93
N GLN A 47 13.55 3.23 -8.11
CA GLN A 47 13.63 2.27 -9.22
C GLN A 47 12.63 1.13 -9.08
N PHE A 48 12.24 0.83 -7.84
CA PHE A 48 11.29 -0.23 -7.52
C PHE A 48 9.89 0.31 -7.17
N ALA A 49 9.65 1.60 -7.39
CA ALA A 49 8.34 2.17 -7.14
C ALA A 49 7.37 1.80 -8.27
N VAL A 50 6.18 1.34 -7.91
CA VAL A 50 5.08 1.14 -8.87
C VAL A 50 4.29 2.44 -8.96
N SER A 51 4.25 3.05 -10.15
CA SER A 51 3.39 4.19 -10.43
C SER A 51 1.93 3.74 -10.57
N ILE A 52 0.99 4.54 -10.10
CA ILE A 52 -0.45 4.32 -10.25
C ILE A 52 -1.05 5.57 -10.85
N GLU A 53 -1.54 5.46 -12.07
CA GLU A 53 -2.28 6.55 -12.71
C GLU A 53 -3.69 6.65 -12.12
N ASN A 54 -4.28 7.84 -12.15
CA ASN A 54 -5.58 8.09 -11.54
C ASN A 54 -6.72 7.24 -12.17
N TYR A 55 -6.61 6.89 -13.45
CA TYR A 55 -7.59 6.03 -14.14
C TYR A 55 -7.44 4.54 -13.76
N GLU A 56 -6.30 4.14 -13.19
CA GLU A 56 -6.09 2.78 -12.68
C GLU A 56 -6.74 2.59 -11.31
N ALA A 57 -6.92 3.68 -10.56
CA ALA A 57 -7.47 3.69 -9.21
C ALA A 57 -8.27 4.97 -8.95
N MET A 58 -9.60 4.87 -9.08
CA MET A 58 -10.54 6.01 -9.04
C MET A 58 -10.52 6.84 -7.75
N PHE A 59 -9.92 6.33 -6.67
CA PHE A 59 -9.75 7.08 -5.42
C PHE A 59 -8.56 8.06 -5.46
N LEU A 60 -7.73 7.99 -6.50
CA LEU A 60 -6.60 8.89 -6.72
C LEU A 60 -7.00 10.06 -7.61
N THR A 61 -6.48 11.25 -7.30
CA THR A 61 -6.69 12.47 -8.10
C THR A 61 -5.51 12.80 -9.00
N HIS A 62 -4.38 12.13 -8.83
CA HIS A 62 -3.11 12.37 -9.51
C HIS A 62 -2.25 11.10 -9.53
N LEU A 63 -1.21 11.10 -10.36
CA LEU A 63 -0.19 10.08 -10.39
C LEU A 63 0.37 9.84 -8.97
N SER A 64 0.34 8.59 -8.54
CA SER A 64 0.82 8.18 -7.22
C SER A 64 1.80 7.03 -7.33
N PHE A 65 2.43 6.68 -6.22
CA PHE A 65 3.52 5.71 -6.17
C PHE A 65 3.39 4.80 -4.95
N VAL A 66 3.58 3.51 -5.18
CA VAL A 66 3.78 2.51 -4.12
C VAL A 66 5.25 2.15 -4.07
N ASP A 67 5.87 2.33 -2.91
CA ASP A 67 7.21 1.83 -2.66
C ASP A 67 7.13 0.35 -2.29
N THR A 68 7.59 -0.54 -3.17
CA THR A 68 7.52 -2.00 -2.92
C THR A 68 8.68 -2.49 -2.05
N THR A 69 9.60 -1.61 -1.65
CA THR A 69 10.79 -1.97 -0.86
C THR A 69 10.55 -1.97 0.65
N SER A 70 9.38 -1.51 1.11
CA SER A 70 9.01 -1.47 2.53
C SER A 70 7.53 -1.82 2.70
N VAL A 71 7.20 -2.68 3.66
CA VAL A 71 5.82 -2.97 4.06
C VAL A 71 5.58 -2.40 5.46
N GLU A 72 4.65 -1.47 5.56
CA GLU A 72 4.43 -0.68 6.76
C GLU A 72 3.51 -1.43 7.72
N LEU A 73 3.87 -1.40 9.01
CA LEU A 73 2.98 -1.84 10.08
C LEU A 73 2.10 -0.67 10.49
N ILE A 74 0.78 -0.82 10.35
CA ILE A 74 -0.17 0.17 10.84
C ILE A 74 -0.83 -0.37 12.12
N PRO A 75 -0.89 0.41 13.21
CA PRO A 75 -1.61 0.02 14.42
C PRO A 75 -3.06 -0.41 14.14
N ALA A 76 -3.49 -1.48 14.82
CA ALA A 76 -4.80 -2.11 14.62
C ALA A 76 -5.96 -1.13 14.82
N ASP A 77 -5.88 -0.33 15.89
CA ASP A 77 -6.84 0.67 16.29
C ASP A 77 -7.08 1.73 15.20
N LEU A 78 -6.02 2.15 14.50
CA LEU A 78 -6.14 3.11 13.39
C LEU A 78 -6.84 2.50 12.17
N ILE A 79 -6.61 1.21 11.92
CA ILE A 79 -7.28 0.48 10.84
C ILE A 79 -8.75 0.26 11.18
N GLU A 80 -9.03 -0.23 12.38
CA GLU A 80 -10.40 -0.47 12.85
C GLU A 80 -11.23 0.81 12.77
N ALA A 81 -10.70 1.92 13.31
CA ALA A 81 -11.35 3.23 13.22
C ALA A 81 -11.58 3.69 11.76
N ALA A 82 -10.65 3.39 10.85
CA ALA A 82 -10.82 3.72 9.43
C ALA A 82 -11.87 2.83 8.74
N TYR A 83 -12.06 1.58 9.19
CA TYR A 83 -13.04 0.64 8.62
C TYR A 83 -14.48 0.89 9.08
N GLU A 84 -14.65 1.55 10.22
CA GLU A 84 -15.95 2.01 10.72
C GLU A 84 -16.56 3.12 9.84
N ASP A 85 -15.71 3.88 9.14
CA ASP A 85 -16.12 4.94 8.21
C ASP A 85 -16.16 4.42 6.77
N GLU A 86 -17.36 4.28 6.21
CA GLU A 86 -17.53 3.78 4.84
C GLU A 86 -16.83 4.65 3.79
N GLY A 87 -16.70 5.95 4.04
CA GLY A 87 -16.05 6.91 3.14
C GLY A 87 -14.52 6.78 3.09
N ARG A 88 -13.92 5.94 3.94
CA ARG A 88 -12.49 5.62 3.94
C ARG A 88 -12.17 4.30 3.26
N ARG A 89 -13.17 3.49 2.90
CA ARG A 89 -12.98 2.19 2.23
C ARG A 89 -13.13 2.38 0.72
N HIS A 90 -12.05 2.11 -0.01
CA HIS A 90 -11.99 2.36 -1.46
C HIS A 90 -12.06 1.08 -2.30
N GLY A 91 -12.31 -0.07 -1.66
CA GLY A 91 -12.43 -1.37 -2.33
C GLY A 91 -11.09 -1.96 -2.72
N LEU A 92 -11.11 -2.95 -3.61
CA LEU A 92 -9.91 -3.63 -4.07
C LEU A 92 -9.19 -2.84 -5.17
N ILE A 93 -7.86 -2.85 -5.17
CA ILE A 93 -7.11 -2.48 -6.36
C ILE A 93 -7.33 -3.50 -7.49
N ALA A 94 -7.26 -3.03 -8.73
CA ALA A 94 -7.49 -3.87 -9.90
C ALA A 94 -6.44 -5.01 -10.02
N PRO A 95 -6.79 -6.19 -10.56
CA PRO A 95 -5.89 -7.33 -10.66
C PRO A 95 -4.57 -7.05 -11.40
N PHE A 96 -4.59 -6.22 -12.44
CA PHE A 96 -3.37 -5.83 -13.16
C PHE A 96 -2.40 -5.06 -12.26
N LEU A 97 -2.90 -4.23 -11.34
CA LEU A 97 -2.07 -3.48 -10.41
C LEU A 97 -1.50 -4.39 -9.32
N GLN A 98 -2.29 -5.36 -8.85
CA GLN A 98 -1.79 -6.41 -7.95
C GLN A 98 -0.62 -7.16 -8.60
N GLN A 99 -0.78 -7.56 -9.86
CA GLN A 99 0.27 -8.25 -10.61
C GLN A 99 1.53 -7.39 -10.79
N ARG A 100 1.38 -6.11 -11.16
CA ARG A 100 2.51 -5.16 -11.26
C ARG A 100 3.27 -5.01 -9.94
N ILE A 101 2.56 -4.98 -8.81
CA ILE A 101 3.19 -4.94 -7.48
C ILE A 101 3.94 -6.25 -7.20
N LYS A 102 3.32 -7.41 -7.47
CA LYS A 102 3.97 -8.72 -7.29
C LYS A 102 5.25 -8.84 -8.12
N GLU A 103 5.20 -8.53 -9.41
CA GLU A 103 6.36 -8.55 -10.32
C GLU A 103 7.47 -7.62 -9.85
N MET A 104 7.11 -6.42 -9.37
CA MET A 104 8.11 -5.49 -8.84
C MET A 104 8.79 -6.03 -7.58
N VAL A 105 8.03 -6.65 -6.66
CA VAL A 105 8.57 -7.29 -5.46
C VAL A 105 9.49 -8.47 -5.80
N GLU A 106 9.18 -9.23 -6.83
CA GLU A 106 10.05 -10.31 -7.33
C GLU A 106 11.38 -9.77 -7.89
N SER A 107 11.38 -8.56 -8.45
CA SER A 107 12.55 -7.97 -9.12
C SER A 107 13.66 -7.45 -8.18
N HIS A 108 13.44 -7.41 -6.87
CA HIS A 108 14.39 -6.85 -5.91
C HIS A 108 14.51 -7.67 -4.62
N GLU A 109 15.59 -7.46 -3.86
CA GLU A 109 15.86 -8.17 -2.60
C GLU A 109 15.64 -7.29 -1.36
N ALA A 110 14.95 -6.15 -1.48
CA ALA A 110 14.76 -5.21 -0.38
C ALA A 110 13.90 -5.77 0.78
N LEU A 111 12.90 -6.60 0.46
CA LEU A 111 12.04 -7.25 1.44
C LEU A 111 12.64 -8.57 1.92
N THR A 112 12.40 -8.90 3.19
CA THR A 112 12.71 -10.22 3.74
C THR A 112 11.89 -11.32 3.05
N ALA A 113 12.31 -12.57 3.18
CA ALA A 113 11.58 -13.70 2.60
C ALA A 113 10.12 -13.79 3.10
N ASP A 114 9.91 -13.52 4.40
CA ASP A 114 8.58 -13.52 5.01
C ASP A 114 7.72 -12.38 4.46
N GLU A 115 8.25 -11.16 4.34
CA GLU A 115 7.53 -10.02 3.76
C GLU A 115 7.20 -10.24 2.28
N LYS A 116 8.13 -10.83 1.51
CA LYS A 116 7.85 -11.22 0.12
C LYS A 116 6.72 -12.23 0.06
N ALA A 117 6.72 -13.26 0.92
CA ALA A 117 5.65 -14.24 0.96
C ALA A 117 4.30 -13.56 1.20
N LEU A 118 4.22 -12.61 2.15
CA LEU A 118 2.98 -11.85 2.41
C LEU A 118 2.43 -11.17 1.16
N VAL A 119 3.29 -10.68 0.24
CA VAL A 119 2.86 -10.00 -0.98
C VAL A 119 2.56 -10.98 -2.11
N LEU A 120 3.40 -12.01 -2.29
CA LEU A 120 3.35 -12.90 -3.45
C LEU A 120 2.32 -14.02 -3.33
N THR A 121 2.05 -14.53 -2.13
CA THR A 121 1.07 -15.61 -1.92
C THR A 121 -0.33 -15.05 -1.70
N ASP A 122 -1.32 -15.60 -2.37
CA ASP A 122 -2.71 -15.29 -2.04
C ASP A 122 -3.09 -16.03 -0.73
N PRO A 123 -3.89 -15.41 0.15
CA PRO A 123 -4.32 -16.00 1.41
C PRO A 123 -5.23 -17.22 1.23
#